data_AF-A0A7C9EQL0-F1
#
_entry.id   AF-A0A7C9EQL0-F1
#
_cell.length_a   1.000
_cell.length_b   1.000
_cell.length_c   1.000
_cell.angle_alpha   90.00
_cell.angle_beta   90.00
_cell.angle_gamma   90.00
#
_symmetry.space_group_name_H-M   'P 1'
#
loop_
_entity.id
_entity.type
_entity.pdbx_description
1 polymer ?
#
loop_
_entity_poly.entity_id
_entity_poly.type
_entity_poly.pdbx_seq_one_letter_code
_entity_poly.pdbx_strand_id
1 'polypeptide(L)'
;MLGLSKSMSLRPRTAVGLFPSTRPSGVIVSPKSLVQTKCSSSSGSKNGRVAITTQGGEGVFGSGGPMKMSPDRNPCSSVGLRRELMPKHVAAILDGNRRWAQLHGKELDYDAFCYGYLDLADLCIKWGIPTLTCFIFSTENWKRTKEANNLLFGQFKQCLENSSVNFTRKGIKVSVLGEKTELPKDLQEAINQVEDETKSNSKLELNFAVNYGGKWDVVEAIRNMSKKAKAKEIKLQDVDEALMDQLLSTSGLRVSDPDLMIRTGGDQREQLLDMANVPH
;
A
#
# COMPACT_ATOMS: atom_id res chain seq x y z
N MET A 1 -49.50 40.60 -17.86
CA MET A 1 -49.22 41.74 -16.96
C MET A 1 -48.81 41.14 -15.62
N LEU A 2 -47.52 41.11 -15.26
CA LEU A 2 -46.80 42.11 -14.42
C LEU A 2 -47.47 42.28 -13.03
N GLY A 3 -46.83 42.15 -11.86
CA GLY A 3 -45.42 41.97 -11.48
C GLY A 3 -45.32 41.40 -10.03
N LEU A 4 -44.24 40.69 -9.68
CA LEU A 4 -43.07 41.13 -8.88
C LEU A 4 -43.34 41.55 -7.42
N SER A 5 -42.84 40.77 -6.45
CA SER A 5 -41.97 41.27 -5.36
C SER A 5 -41.30 40.13 -4.54
N LYS A 6 -39.95 40.11 -4.61
CA LYS A 6 -38.92 39.83 -3.57
C LYS A 6 -38.98 38.51 -2.76
N SER A 7 -38.03 37.58 -2.84
CA SER A 7 -36.55 37.61 -2.58
C SER A 7 -36.20 36.96 -1.23
N MET A 8 -35.53 35.80 -1.26
CA MET A 8 -34.27 35.57 -0.53
C MET A 8 -33.58 34.30 -1.03
N SER A 9 -32.46 34.49 -1.72
CA SER A 9 -31.52 33.48 -2.19
C SER A 9 -30.32 33.48 -1.24
N LEU A 10 -30.00 32.33 -0.64
CA LEU A 10 -28.75 32.12 0.06
C LEU A 10 -27.79 31.38 -0.87
N ARG A 11 -26.78 32.11 -1.38
CA ARG A 11 -25.60 31.54 -2.05
C ARG A 11 -24.54 31.19 -1.00
N PRO A 12 -23.83 30.05 -1.09
CA PRO A 12 -22.59 29.87 -0.36
C PRO A 12 -21.48 30.71 -1.03
N ARG A 13 -20.81 31.52 -0.21
CA ARG A 13 -19.69 32.38 -0.59
C ARG A 13 -18.47 31.55 -0.97
N THR A 14 -17.99 31.79 -2.17
CA THR A 14 -16.62 31.49 -2.63
C THR A 14 -15.66 32.43 -1.89
N ALA A 15 -14.68 31.88 -1.17
CA ALA A 15 -13.52 32.64 -0.70
C ALA A 15 -12.31 32.15 -1.49
N VAL A 16 -11.98 32.90 -2.53
CA VAL A 16 -10.73 32.79 -3.29
C VAL A 16 -9.65 33.51 -2.51
N GLY A 17 -8.67 32.78 -2.00
CA GLY A 17 -7.42 33.32 -1.46
C GLY A 17 -6.28 33.07 -2.45
N LEU A 18 -5.96 34.07 -3.26
CA LEU A 18 -4.75 34.15 -4.10
C LEU A 18 -3.56 34.56 -3.24
N PHE A 19 -2.46 33.79 -3.23
CA PHE A 19 -1.06 34.25 -3.04
C PHE A 19 -0.10 33.10 -3.44
N PRO A 20 1.17 33.38 -3.79
CA PRO A 20 1.78 32.91 -5.02
C PRO A 20 2.66 31.68 -4.82
N SER A 21 3.01 31.09 -5.96
CA SER A 21 3.91 29.99 -6.17
C SER A 21 5.26 30.15 -5.47
N THR A 22 5.73 29.04 -4.90
CA THR A 22 7.07 28.42 -5.08
C THR A 22 7.43 27.65 -3.82
N ARG A 23 7.50 26.31 -3.87
CA ARG A 23 8.49 25.44 -3.19
C ARG A 23 8.18 23.93 -3.32
N PRO A 24 9.21 23.08 -3.17
CA PRO A 24 9.31 21.81 -3.87
C PRO A 24 8.67 20.63 -3.13
N SER A 25 8.34 19.62 -3.92
CA SER A 25 7.82 18.30 -3.59
C SER A 25 8.58 17.63 -2.45
N GLY A 26 7.87 17.21 -1.41
CA GLY A 26 8.41 16.48 -0.26
C GLY A 26 7.60 15.21 0.02
N VAL A 27 8.31 14.09 0.14
CA VAL A 27 7.84 12.83 0.74
C VAL A 27 7.55 13.08 2.22
N ILE A 28 6.36 12.72 2.70
CA ILE A 28 6.07 12.74 4.14
C ILE A 28 6.37 11.35 4.71
N VAL A 29 7.43 11.29 5.52
CA VAL A 29 7.62 10.23 6.51
C VAL A 29 6.99 10.77 7.80
N SER A 30 6.08 10.04 8.41
CA SER A 30 5.62 10.32 9.79
C SER A 30 6.33 9.39 10.75
N PRO A 31 7.47 9.79 11.36
CA PRO A 31 8.13 8.97 12.36
C PRO A 31 7.54 9.27 13.74
N LYS A 32 6.96 8.27 14.41
CA LYS A 32 7.05 8.23 15.87
C LYS A 32 8.48 7.83 16.21
N SER A 33 9.28 8.86 16.54
CA SER A 33 10.62 8.81 17.13
C SER A 33 11.69 7.98 16.41
N LEU A 34 12.62 8.66 15.73
CA LEU A 34 13.88 8.05 15.28
C LEU A 34 15.04 9.06 15.27
N VAL A 35 16.09 8.67 15.98
CA VAL A 35 17.21 9.45 16.53
C VAL A 35 18.21 9.94 15.48
N GLN A 36 18.81 11.10 15.76
CA GLN A 36 19.91 11.76 15.04
C GLN A 36 21.18 10.90 14.94
N THR A 37 21.76 10.80 13.74
CA THR A 37 23.16 10.42 13.52
C THR A 37 23.94 11.64 13.04
N LYS A 38 24.97 12.04 13.81
CA LYS A 38 25.93 13.10 13.45
C LYS A 38 26.93 12.54 12.42
N CYS A 39 27.04 13.20 11.28
CA CYS A 39 28.28 13.22 10.48
C CYS A 39 28.78 14.67 10.41
N SER A 40 30.03 14.85 10.80
CA SER A 40 30.74 16.11 10.89
C SER A 40 31.28 16.57 9.54
N SER A 41 30.82 17.74 9.07
CA SER A 41 31.68 18.70 8.39
C SER A 41 31.05 20.10 8.46
N SER A 42 31.89 21.06 8.81
CA SER A 42 31.64 22.44 9.21
C SER A 42 31.09 23.36 8.11
N SER A 43 29.96 24.01 8.37
CA SER A 43 29.78 25.47 8.27
C SER A 43 28.32 25.81 8.60
N GLY A 44 28.12 26.74 9.52
CA GLY A 44 26.86 26.92 10.24
C GLY A 44 25.68 27.45 9.43
N SER A 45 24.51 26.86 9.68
CA SER A 45 23.23 27.58 9.68
C SER A 45 22.27 26.83 10.60
N LYS A 46 21.79 27.51 11.66
CA LYS A 46 20.85 26.99 12.64
C LYS A 46 19.46 26.97 12.00
N ASN A 47 19.01 25.80 11.53
CA ASN A 47 17.61 25.35 11.53
C ASN A 47 17.54 23.92 11.00
N GLY A 48 17.24 22.96 11.89
CA GLY A 48 17.25 21.54 11.61
C GLY A 48 16.15 21.12 10.63
N ARG A 49 16.54 20.84 9.38
CA ARG A 49 15.85 19.95 8.44
C ARG A 49 16.92 19.21 7.64
N VAL A 50 16.95 17.88 7.73
CA VAL A 50 17.77 17.06 6.84
C VAL A 50 16.85 16.64 5.69
N ALA A 51 17.08 17.21 4.51
CA ALA A 51 16.40 16.82 3.27
C ALA A 51 17.31 15.83 2.52
N ILE A 52 16.83 14.60 2.28
CA ILE A 52 17.47 13.69 1.35
C ILE A 52 16.82 13.94 -0.02
N THR A 53 17.58 14.53 -0.94
CA THR A 53 17.19 14.72 -2.34
C THR A 53 18.02 13.76 -3.18
N THR A 54 17.40 12.79 -3.83
CA THR A 54 18.05 12.03 -4.91
C THR A 54 17.83 12.79 -6.21
N GLN A 55 18.85 13.49 -6.69
CA GLN A 55 18.89 13.98 -8.07
C GLN A 55 19.30 12.82 -8.99
N GLY A 56 18.57 12.64 -10.08
CA GLY A 56 18.91 11.68 -11.12
C GLY A 56 20.27 12.04 -11.72
N GLY A 57 21.23 11.12 -11.57
CA GLY A 57 22.52 11.17 -12.24
C GLY A 57 22.66 9.93 -13.11
N GLU A 58 22.96 10.12 -14.39
CA GLU A 58 23.35 9.07 -15.32
C GLU A 58 24.59 8.34 -14.77
N GLY A 59 24.43 7.06 -14.43
CA GLY A 59 25.49 6.22 -13.91
C GLY A 59 26.20 5.48 -15.04
N VAL A 60 27.44 5.87 -15.31
CA VAL A 60 28.40 5.18 -16.18
C VAL A 60 28.59 3.73 -15.70
N PHE A 61 28.37 2.74 -16.57
CA PHE A 61 28.66 1.33 -16.32
C PHE A 61 30.19 1.10 -16.29
N GLY A 62 30.76 1.00 -15.09
CA GLY A 62 32.12 0.50 -14.88
C GLY A 62 32.11 -1.01 -14.62
N SER A 63 32.88 -1.76 -15.41
CA SER A 63 33.10 -3.20 -15.30
C SER A 63 33.90 -3.56 -14.04
N GLY A 64 33.21 -3.90 -12.94
CA GLY A 64 33.82 -4.45 -11.72
C GLY A 64 33.41 -5.91 -11.52
N GLY A 65 34.39 -6.81 -11.43
CA GLY A 65 34.20 -8.25 -11.22
C GLY A 65 33.49 -8.63 -9.90
N PRO A 66 33.17 -9.92 -9.70
CA PRO A 66 32.28 -10.36 -8.63
C PRO A 66 32.89 -10.13 -7.25
N MET A 67 32.26 -9.23 -6.49
CA MET A 67 32.62 -8.94 -5.10
C MET A 67 32.18 -10.12 -4.21
N LYS A 68 33.13 -10.86 -3.64
CA LYS A 68 32.85 -11.92 -2.65
C LYS A 68 32.18 -11.32 -1.42
N MET A 69 30.93 -11.71 -1.14
CA MET A 69 30.23 -11.30 0.08
C MET A 69 30.58 -12.23 1.26
N SER A 70 31.01 -11.63 2.38
CA SER A 70 31.16 -12.28 3.68
C SER A 70 29.79 -12.51 4.34
N PRO A 71 29.55 -13.65 5.02
CA PRO A 71 28.21 -14.07 5.48
C PRO A 71 27.59 -13.27 6.65
N ASP A 72 28.34 -12.37 7.30
CA ASP A 72 27.94 -11.75 8.58
C ASP A 72 27.49 -10.29 8.54
N ARG A 73 27.26 -9.69 7.37
CA ARG A 73 26.78 -8.29 7.32
C ARG A 73 25.27 -8.23 7.37
N ASN A 74 24.73 -7.75 8.50
CA ASN A 74 23.33 -7.35 8.61
C ASN A 74 23.00 -6.36 7.46
N PRO A 75 22.07 -6.69 6.54
CA PRO A 75 21.78 -5.83 5.40
C PRO A 75 21.32 -4.44 5.81
N CYS A 76 20.63 -4.31 6.95
CA CYS A 76 20.23 -3.01 7.50
C CYS A 76 21.43 -2.13 7.84
N SER A 77 22.50 -2.69 8.44
CA SER A 77 23.66 -1.89 8.87
C SER A 77 24.46 -1.35 7.69
N SER A 78 24.46 -2.04 6.54
CA SER A 78 25.11 -1.58 5.31
C SER A 78 24.55 -0.27 4.73
N VAL A 79 23.33 0.10 5.11
CA VAL A 79 22.66 1.35 4.71
C VAL A 79 22.35 2.26 5.91
N GLY A 80 22.97 2.00 7.07
CA GLY A 80 22.77 2.78 8.30
C GLY A 80 21.41 2.60 8.98
N LEU A 81 20.65 1.58 8.60
CA LEU A 81 19.37 1.23 9.23
C LEU A 81 19.60 0.38 10.48
N ARG A 82 18.81 0.67 11.52
CA ARG A 82 18.80 -0.08 12.78
C ARG A 82 17.64 -1.04 12.79
N ARG A 83 17.93 -2.33 13.03
CA ARG A 83 16.96 -3.43 12.91
C ARG A 83 15.81 -3.27 13.89
N GLU A 84 16.12 -2.83 15.10
CA GLU A 84 15.19 -2.54 16.19
C GLU A 84 14.20 -1.41 15.89
N LEU A 85 14.44 -0.63 14.83
CA LEU A 85 13.62 0.50 14.43
C LEU A 85 12.97 0.30 13.06
N MET A 86 13.13 -0.88 12.47
CA MET A 86 12.43 -1.22 11.24
C MET A 86 10.93 -1.36 11.53
N PRO A 87 10.06 -0.89 10.62
CA PRO A 87 8.63 -1.16 10.71
C PRO A 87 8.40 -2.67 10.72
N LYS A 88 7.46 -3.12 11.54
CA LYS A 88 7.00 -4.49 11.55
C LYS A 88 5.99 -4.73 10.41
N HIS A 89 5.24 -3.70 10.05
CA HIS A 89 4.29 -3.75 8.95
C HIS A 89 4.40 -2.55 8.02
N VAL A 90 4.64 -2.83 6.74
CA VAL A 90 4.59 -1.84 5.67
C VAL A 90 3.31 -2.01 4.87
N ALA A 91 2.55 -0.93 4.70
CA ALA A 91 1.47 -0.85 3.72
C ALA A 91 1.95 -0.05 2.49
N ALA A 92 1.68 -0.53 1.29
CA ALA A 92 2.15 0.08 0.05
C ALA A 92 1.04 0.23 -0.99
N ILE A 93 0.98 1.40 -1.60
CA ILE A 93 0.09 1.75 -2.71
C ILE A 93 0.96 2.30 -3.84
N LEU A 94 1.17 1.46 -4.85
CA LEU A 94 1.97 1.83 -6.01
C LEU A 94 1.12 2.53 -7.07
N ASP A 95 0.69 3.76 -6.77
CA ASP A 95 -0.10 4.61 -7.65
C ASP A 95 0.78 5.33 -8.70
N GLY A 96 0.15 5.79 -9.79
CA GLY A 96 0.79 6.57 -10.85
C GLY A 96 1.10 5.81 -12.14
N ASN A 97 0.81 4.50 -12.24
CA ASN A 97 1.15 3.70 -13.43
C ASN A 97 0.48 4.20 -14.71
N ARG A 98 -0.80 4.55 -14.64
CA ARG A 98 -1.53 5.14 -15.77
C ARG A 98 -0.91 6.45 -16.22
N ARG A 99 -0.55 7.33 -15.27
CA ARG A 99 0.10 8.61 -15.53
C ARG A 99 1.48 8.40 -16.16
N TRP A 100 2.25 7.44 -15.65
CA TRP A 100 3.55 7.08 -16.20
C TRP A 100 3.44 6.56 -17.64
N ALA A 101 2.50 5.65 -17.91
CA ALA A 101 2.26 5.11 -19.25
C ALA A 101 1.89 6.23 -20.24
N GLN A 102 0.95 7.11 -19.85
CA GLN A 102 0.55 8.28 -20.66
C GLN A 102 1.72 9.23 -20.96
N LEU A 103 2.53 9.57 -19.95
CA LEU A 103 3.68 10.46 -20.10
C LEU A 103 4.76 9.90 -21.04
N HIS A 104 4.86 8.58 -21.16
CA HIS A 104 5.85 7.91 -22.01
C HIS A 104 5.26 7.36 -23.31
N GLY A 105 3.99 7.65 -23.62
CA GLY A 105 3.31 7.14 -24.81
C GLY A 105 3.25 5.62 -24.87
N LYS A 106 3.22 4.95 -23.71
CA LYS A 106 3.15 3.49 -23.58
C LYS A 106 1.73 3.05 -23.24
N GLU A 107 1.40 1.82 -23.64
CA GLU A 107 0.20 1.15 -23.16
C GLU A 107 0.31 0.87 -21.66
N LEU A 108 -0.84 0.76 -21.00
CA LEU A 108 -0.89 0.45 -19.58
C LEU A 108 -0.54 -1.01 -19.36
N ASP A 109 0.57 -1.24 -18.66
CA ASP A 109 1.06 -2.56 -18.30
C ASP A 109 1.08 -2.70 -16.77
N TYR A 110 0.23 -3.57 -16.22
CA TYR A 110 0.20 -3.85 -14.79
C TYR A 110 1.22 -4.93 -14.37
N ASP A 111 2.00 -5.52 -15.27
CA ASP A 111 3.09 -6.43 -14.90
C ASP A 111 4.16 -5.67 -14.14
N ALA A 112 4.58 -4.50 -14.65
CA ALA A 112 5.52 -3.62 -13.97
C ALA A 112 5.04 -3.22 -12.55
N PHE A 113 3.73 -3.07 -12.37
CA PHE A 113 3.12 -2.80 -11.06
C PHE A 113 3.23 -4.00 -10.12
N CYS A 114 2.96 -5.21 -10.62
CA CYS A 114 3.09 -6.44 -9.85
C CYS A 114 4.55 -6.70 -9.44
N TYR A 115 5.50 -6.55 -10.37
CA TYR A 115 6.93 -6.71 -10.10
C TYR A 115 7.46 -5.68 -9.10
N GLY A 116 6.96 -4.45 -9.11
CA GLY A 116 7.31 -3.44 -8.10
C GLY A 116 6.97 -3.88 -6.66
N TYR A 117 5.87 -4.61 -6.47
CA TYR A 117 5.56 -5.21 -5.16
C TYR A 117 6.46 -6.38 -4.81
N LEU A 118 6.89 -7.17 -5.79
CA LEU A 118 7.83 -8.27 -5.57
C LEU A 118 9.22 -7.74 -5.16
N ASP A 119 9.67 -6.65 -5.77
CA ASP A 119 10.90 -5.95 -5.37
C ASP A 119 10.78 -5.41 -3.94
N LEU A 120 9.64 -4.84 -3.58
CA LEU A 120 9.38 -4.38 -2.22
C LEU A 120 9.34 -5.54 -1.22
N ALA A 121 8.78 -6.69 -1.60
CA ALA A 121 8.79 -7.91 -0.79
C ALA A 121 10.23 -8.41 -0.55
N ASP A 122 11.08 -8.36 -1.57
CA ASP A 122 12.50 -8.72 -1.44
C ASP A 122 13.26 -7.78 -0.50
N LEU A 123 12.97 -6.48 -0.55
CA LEU A 123 13.50 -5.52 0.42
C LEU A 123 13.00 -5.80 1.84
N CYS A 124 11.72 -6.14 2.00
CA CYS A 124 11.16 -6.49 3.31
C CYS A 124 11.86 -7.71 3.91
N ILE A 125 12.08 -8.77 3.13
CA ILE A 125 12.84 -9.96 3.57
C ILE A 125 14.27 -9.56 3.94
N LYS A 126 14.95 -8.79 3.08
CA LYS A 126 16.33 -8.34 3.29
C LYS A 126 16.48 -7.53 4.57
N TRP A 127 15.50 -6.69 4.90
CA TRP A 127 15.51 -5.82 6.08
C TRP A 127 14.85 -6.44 7.31
N GLY A 128 14.30 -7.64 7.20
CA GLY A 128 13.64 -8.33 8.30
C GLY A 128 12.29 -7.73 8.70
N ILE A 129 11.60 -7.09 7.76
CA ILE A 129 10.23 -6.60 7.92
C ILE A 129 9.29 -7.82 7.73
N PRO A 130 8.53 -8.21 8.76
CA PRO A 130 7.76 -9.45 8.74
C PRO A 130 6.44 -9.39 7.98
N THR A 131 5.86 -8.20 7.75
CA THR A 131 4.55 -8.05 7.08
C THR A 131 4.57 -6.92 6.05
N LEU A 132 4.06 -7.21 4.85
CA LEU A 132 3.85 -6.26 3.77
C LEU A 132 2.41 -6.38 3.25
N THR A 133 1.68 -5.26 3.17
CA THR A 133 0.35 -5.20 2.54
C THR A 133 0.37 -4.31 1.32
N CYS A 134 0.01 -4.86 0.17
CA CYS A 134 0.04 -4.22 -1.14
C CYS A 134 -1.40 -3.93 -1.60
N PHE A 135 -1.75 -2.66 -1.83
CA PHE A 135 -3.07 -2.30 -2.32
C PHE A 135 -3.10 -2.37 -3.85
N ILE A 136 -3.78 -3.39 -4.37
CA ILE A 136 -3.84 -3.71 -5.80
C ILE A 136 -5.08 -3.07 -6.43
N PHE A 137 -6.24 -3.30 -5.83
CA PHE A 137 -7.52 -2.87 -6.36
C PHE A 137 -8.50 -2.55 -5.24
N SER A 138 -9.16 -1.41 -5.30
CA SER A 138 -10.19 -1.03 -4.32
C SER A 138 -11.60 -1.26 -4.83
N THR A 139 -12.57 -1.28 -3.92
CA THR A 139 -13.99 -1.31 -4.27
C THR A 139 -14.45 -0.07 -5.07
N GLU A 140 -13.74 1.05 -4.99
CA GLU A 140 -14.09 2.26 -5.76
C GLU A 140 -13.56 2.20 -7.21
N ASN A 141 -12.59 1.33 -7.48
CA ASN A 141 -12.01 1.18 -8.81
C ASN A 141 -12.95 0.51 -9.81
N TRP A 142 -14.08 -0.06 -9.36
CA TRP A 142 -15.14 -0.57 -10.23
C TRP A 142 -15.74 0.49 -11.18
N LYS A 143 -15.50 1.79 -10.93
CA LYS A 143 -15.86 2.88 -11.85
C LYS A 143 -15.10 2.84 -13.19
N ARG A 144 -14.04 2.03 -13.32
CA ARG A 144 -13.28 1.82 -14.56
C ARG A 144 -14.07 0.93 -15.54
N THR A 145 -13.66 0.91 -16.80
CA THR A 145 -14.27 0.02 -17.80
C THR A 145 -14.03 -1.45 -17.45
N LYS A 146 -14.95 -2.32 -17.86
CA LYS A 146 -14.86 -3.77 -17.61
C LYS A 146 -13.59 -4.36 -18.21
N GLU A 147 -13.18 -3.87 -19.37
CA GLU A 147 -11.96 -4.27 -20.08
C GLU A 147 -10.72 -3.92 -19.25
N ALA A 148 -10.66 -2.73 -18.65
CA ALA A 148 -9.54 -2.31 -17.82
C ALA A 148 -9.43 -3.12 -16.52
N ASN A 149 -10.57 -3.49 -15.92
CA ASN A 149 -10.59 -4.33 -14.73
C ASN A 149 -10.17 -5.76 -15.08
N ASN A 150 -10.68 -6.32 -16.18
CA ASN A 150 -10.30 -7.66 -16.64
C ASN A 150 -8.81 -7.76 -16.98
N LEU A 151 -8.23 -6.72 -17.62
CA LEU A 151 -6.80 -6.66 -17.89
C LEU A 151 -5.99 -6.71 -16.59
N LEU A 152 -6.33 -5.87 -15.61
CA LEU A 152 -5.67 -5.88 -14.29
C LEU A 152 -5.75 -7.25 -13.61
N PHE A 153 -6.94 -7.85 -13.57
CA PHE A 153 -7.13 -9.14 -12.93
C PHE A 153 -6.39 -10.27 -13.65
N GLY A 154 -6.33 -10.23 -14.98
CA GLY A 154 -5.54 -11.16 -15.78
C GLY A 154 -4.04 -11.06 -15.50
N GLN A 155 -3.50 -9.84 -15.41
CA GLN A 155 -2.08 -9.63 -15.09
C GLN A 155 -1.76 -9.98 -13.63
N PHE A 156 -2.66 -9.67 -12.70
CA PHE A 156 -2.49 -10.07 -11.31
C PHE A 156 -2.48 -11.61 -11.16
N LYS A 157 -3.38 -12.31 -11.86
CA LYS A 157 -3.38 -13.78 -11.93
C LYS A 157 -2.04 -14.31 -12.44
N GLN A 158 -1.56 -13.81 -13.59
CA GLN A 158 -0.28 -14.22 -14.15
C GLN A 158 0.89 -13.96 -13.19
N CYS A 159 0.87 -12.84 -12.48
CA CYS A 159 1.87 -12.56 -11.45
C CYS A 159 1.87 -13.64 -10.34
N LEU A 160 0.69 -14.02 -9.83
CA LEU A 160 0.58 -15.06 -8.81
C LEU A 160 1.12 -16.41 -9.31
N GLU A 161 0.68 -16.83 -10.50
CA GLU A 161 1.10 -18.09 -11.12
C GLU A 161 2.61 -18.13 -11.37
N ASN A 162 3.17 -17.08 -11.98
CA ASN A 162 4.59 -16.98 -12.30
C ASN A 162 5.48 -16.88 -11.04
N SER A 163 4.94 -16.33 -9.95
CA SER A 163 5.69 -16.07 -8.72
C SER A 163 5.55 -17.16 -7.67
N SER A 164 4.61 -18.11 -7.80
CA SER A 164 4.30 -19.07 -6.73
C SER A 164 5.53 -19.87 -6.26
N VAL A 165 6.30 -20.42 -7.20
CA VAL A 165 7.55 -21.14 -6.89
C VAL A 165 8.55 -20.25 -6.16
N ASN A 166 8.60 -18.96 -6.51
CA ASN A 166 9.47 -17.98 -5.87
C ASN A 166 9.01 -17.66 -4.45
N PHE A 167 7.70 -17.52 -4.22
CA PHE A 167 7.14 -17.31 -2.88
C PHE A 167 7.53 -18.44 -1.94
N THR A 168 7.34 -19.69 -2.36
CA THR A 168 7.71 -20.87 -1.59
C THR A 168 9.22 -20.91 -1.31
N ARG A 169 10.05 -20.72 -2.34
CA ARG A 169 11.52 -20.70 -2.18
C ARG A 169 11.99 -19.60 -1.22
N LYS A 170 11.36 -18.42 -1.27
CA LYS A 170 11.68 -17.27 -0.41
C LYS A 170 11.02 -17.35 0.97
N GLY A 171 10.16 -18.34 1.22
CA GLY A 171 9.42 -18.49 2.47
C GLY A 171 8.42 -17.36 2.70
N ILE A 172 7.79 -16.87 1.63
CA ILE A 172 6.73 -15.85 1.67
C ILE A 172 5.39 -16.56 1.83
N LYS A 173 4.62 -16.20 2.87
CA LYS A 173 3.21 -16.56 3.02
C LYS A 173 2.37 -15.52 2.30
N VAL A 174 1.59 -15.93 1.31
CA VAL A 174 0.72 -15.04 0.54
C VAL A 174 -0.70 -15.09 1.11
N SER A 175 -1.36 -13.95 1.20
CA SER A 175 -2.78 -13.85 1.54
C SER A 175 -3.43 -12.73 0.76
N VAL A 176 -4.70 -12.91 0.40
CA VAL A 176 -5.49 -11.90 -0.31
C VAL A 176 -6.62 -11.40 0.59
N LEU A 177 -6.63 -10.10 0.82
CA LEU A 177 -7.62 -9.39 1.63
C LEU A 177 -8.63 -8.70 0.70
N GLY A 178 -9.91 -8.73 1.05
CA GLY A 178 -10.97 -8.08 0.28
C GLY A 178 -12.06 -9.04 -0.22
N GLU A 179 -12.96 -8.50 -1.05
CA GLU A 179 -14.11 -9.24 -1.56
C GLU A 179 -13.74 -10.10 -2.77
N LYS A 180 -13.46 -11.38 -2.50
CA LYS A 180 -13.02 -12.36 -3.51
C LYS A 180 -14.14 -12.83 -4.44
N THR A 181 -15.41 -12.81 -4.00
CA THR A 181 -16.51 -13.43 -4.76
C THR A 181 -16.85 -12.67 -6.05
N GLU A 182 -16.53 -11.38 -6.11
CA GLU A 182 -16.72 -10.54 -7.30
C GLU A 182 -15.56 -10.63 -8.31
N LEU A 183 -14.48 -11.33 -7.96
CA LEU A 183 -13.34 -11.53 -8.86
C LEU A 183 -13.65 -12.58 -9.93
N PRO A 184 -12.98 -12.56 -11.10
CA PRO A 184 -13.04 -13.65 -12.07
C PRO A 184 -12.73 -15.01 -11.43
N LYS A 185 -13.48 -16.06 -11.82
CA LYS A 185 -13.35 -17.40 -11.20
C LYS A 185 -11.93 -17.97 -11.29
N ASP A 186 -11.27 -17.76 -12.43
CA ASP A 186 -9.91 -18.22 -12.65
C ASP A 186 -8.89 -17.47 -11.78
N LEU A 187 -9.14 -16.19 -11.47
CA LEU A 187 -8.35 -15.46 -10.47
C LEU A 187 -8.62 -15.99 -9.05
N GLN A 188 -9.87 -16.30 -8.70
CA GLN A 188 -10.20 -16.91 -7.39
C GLN A 188 -9.47 -18.25 -7.21
N GLU A 189 -9.42 -19.08 -8.23
CA GLU A 189 -8.68 -20.35 -8.24
C GLU A 189 -7.18 -20.14 -8.02
N ALA A 190 -6.56 -19.21 -8.77
CA ALA A 190 -5.14 -18.88 -8.60
C ALA A 190 -4.81 -18.33 -7.20
N ILE A 191 -5.70 -17.50 -6.64
CA ILE A 191 -5.59 -17.00 -5.26
C ILE A 191 -5.61 -18.15 -4.25
N ASN A 192 -6.59 -19.04 -4.36
CA ASN A 192 -6.73 -20.17 -3.43
C ASN A 192 -5.50 -21.10 -3.51
N GLN A 193 -5.00 -21.34 -4.72
CA GLN A 193 -3.81 -22.17 -4.94
C GLN A 193 -2.57 -21.56 -4.26
N VAL A 194 -2.27 -20.28 -4.50
CA VAL A 194 -1.08 -19.65 -3.92
C VAL A 194 -1.17 -19.50 -2.39
N GLU A 195 -2.37 -19.23 -1.85
CA GLU A 195 -2.60 -19.20 -0.40
C GLU A 195 -2.33 -20.57 0.22
N ASP A 196 -2.80 -21.66 -0.41
CA ASP A 196 -2.57 -23.03 0.11
C ASP A 196 -1.10 -23.46 0.00
N GLU A 197 -0.45 -23.20 -1.14
CA GLU A 197 0.95 -23.54 -1.39
C GLU A 197 1.90 -22.82 -0.43
N THR A 198 1.53 -21.62 0.03
CA THR A 198 2.38 -20.76 0.86
C THR A 198 1.98 -20.68 2.32
N LYS A 199 0.90 -21.35 2.76
CA LYS A 199 0.34 -21.23 4.12
C LYS A 199 1.32 -21.54 5.27
N SER A 200 2.30 -22.42 5.03
CA SER A 200 3.30 -22.84 6.01
C SER A 200 4.54 -21.95 6.06
N ASN A 201 4.63 -20.98 5.14
CA ASN A 201 5.75 -20.05 5.07
C ASN A 201 5.69 -19.01 6.19
N SER A 202 6.85 -18.45 6.56
CA SER A 202 6.94 -17.59 7.75
C SER A 202 7.97 -16.47 7.68
N LYS A 203 8.77 -16.37 6.60
CA LYS A 203 9.81 -15.33 6.49
C LYS A 203 9.21 -13.94 6.23
N LEU A 204 8.19 -13.87 5.38
CA LEU A 204 7.42 -12.66 5.11
C LEU A 204 5.95 -13.04 4.96
N GLU A 205 5.05 -12.27 5.55
CA GLU A 205 3.62 -12.31 5.21
C GLU A 205 3.33 -11.20 4.19
N LEU A 206 2.97 -11.61 2.98
CA LEU A 206 2.67 -10.73 1.85
C LEU A 206 1.17 -10.74 1.59
N ASN A 207 0.52 -9.61 1.89
CA ASN A 207 -0.92 -9.45 1.74
C ASN A 207 -1.23 -8.62 0.51
N PHE A 208 -2.09 -9.12 -0.38
CA PHE A 208 -2.63 -8.34 -1.48
C PHE A 208 -4.04 -7.90 -1.14
N ALA A 209 -4.26 -6.60 -0.98
CA ALA A 209 -5.59 -6.02 -0.82
C ALA A 209 -6.22 -5.82 -2.22
N VAL A 210 -7.19 -6.68 -2.54
CA VAL A 210 -7.85 -6.76 -3.85
C VAL A 210 -9.36 -6.69 -3.64
N ASN A 211 -10.01 -5.78 -4.35
CA ASN A 211 -11.41 -5.43 -4.10
C ASN A 211 -11.64 -5.10 -2.61
N TYR A 212 -10.70 -4.35 -2.03
CA TYR A 212 -10.67 -4.01 -0.63
C TYR A 212 -10.98 -2.52 -0.41
N GLY A 213 -11.74 -2.21 0.65
CA GLY A 213 -11.90 -0.84 1.11
C GLY A 213 -12.22 -0.83 2.60
N GLY A 214 -11.69 0.14 3.34
CA GLY A 214 -11.87 0.19 4.80
C GLY A 214 -13.35 0.22 5.23
N LYS A 215 -14.21 0.94 4.49
CA LYS A 215 -15.67 0.92 4.72
C LYS A 215 -16.28 -0.45 4.46
N TRP A 216 -15.82 -1.14 3.42
CA TRP A 216 -16.29 -2.50 3.12
C TRP A 216 -15.89 -3.47 4.25
N ASP A 217 -14.66 -3.38 4.74
CA ASP A 217 -14.13 -4.26 5.80
C ASP A 217 -14.92 -4.11 7.11
N VAL A 218 -15.18 -2.86 7.52
CA VAL A 218 -16.03 -2.57 8.69
C VAL A 218 -17.45 -3.10 8.50
N VAL A 219 -18.04 -2.91 7.33
CA VAL A 219 -19.39 -3.42 7.04
C VAL A 219 -19.43 -4.95 7.10
N GLU A 220 -18.43 -5.63 6.55
CA GLU A 220 -18.36 -7.09 6.57
C GLU A 220 -18.16 -7.63 7.98
N ALA A 221 -17.32 -6.98 8.78
CA ALA A 221 -17.16 -7.31 10.17
C ALA A 221 -18.45 -7.13 11.00
N ILE A 222 -19.21 -6.06 10.75
CA ILE A 222 -20.54 -5.86 11.37
C ILE A 222 -21.53 -6.94 10.94
N ARG A 223 -21.52 -7.36 9.67
CA ARG A 223 -22.35 -8.49 9.20
C ARG A 223 -21.98 -9.78 9.92
N ASN A 224 -20.69 -10.05 10.09
CA ASN A 224 -20.21 -11.22 10.80
C ASN A 224 -20.55 -11.17 12.30
N MET A 225 -20.41 -10.01 12.94
CA MET A 225 -20.87 -9.76 14.29
C MET A 225 -22.38 -10.05 14.43
N SER A 226 -23.18 -9.55 13.49
CA SER A 226 -24.64 -9.74 13.48
C SER A 226 -25.03 -11.22 13.33
N LYS A 227 -24.32 -11.98 12.47
CA LYS A 227 -24.51 -13.43 12.32
C LYS A 227 -24.20 -14.16 13.64
N LYS A 228 -23.08 -13.82 14.29
CA LYS A 228 -22.68 -14.39 15.59
C LYS A 228 -23.67 -14.07 16.71
N ALA A 229 -24.16 -12.83 16.78
CA ALA A 229 -25.18 -12.43 17.74
C ALA A 229 -26.49 -13.19 17.52
N LYS A 230 -26.92 -13.36 16.25
CA LYS A 230 -28.11 -14.15 15.90
C LYS A 230 -27.96 -15.63 16.26
N ALA A 231 -26.76 -16.18 16.12
CA ALA A 231 -26.41 -17.52 16.55
C ALA A 231 -26.26 -17.66 18.08
N LYS A 232 -26.39 -16.57 18.84
CA LYS A 232 -26.18 -16.48 20.29
C LYS A 232 -24.75 -16.85 20.73
N GLU A 233 -23.77 -16.67 19.84
CA GLU A 233 -22.34 -16.85 20.14
C GLU A 233 -21.75 -15.67 20.92
N ILE A 234 -22.32 -14.47 20.75
CA ILE A 234 -21.90 -13.23 21.41
C ILE A 234 -23.11 -12.47 21.96
N LYS A 235 -22.89 -11.66 22.99
CA LYS A 235 -23.85 -10.74 23.60
C LYS A 235 -23.43 -9.29 23.38
N LEU A 236 -24.33 -8.35 23.59
CA LEU A 236 -24.06 -6.91 23.45
C LEU A 236 -22.88 -6.45 24.32
N GLN A 237 -22.75 -6.99 25.53
CA GLN A 237 -21.66 -6.68 26.46
C GLN A 237 -20.29 -7.21 25.99
N ASP A 238 -20.26 -8.13 25.04
CA ASP A 238 -19.04 -8.69 24.46
C ASP A 238 -18.55 -7.86 23.27
N VAL A 239 -19.27 -6.79 22.90
CA VAL A 239 -18.92 -5.90 21.79
C VAL A 239 -17.97 -4.82 22.27
N ASP A 240 -16.71 -4.97 21.90
CA ASP A 240 -15.63 -4.02 22.17
C ASP A 240 -14.66 -3.93 20.97
N GLU A 241 -13.60 -3.13 21.13
CA GLU A 241 -12.56 -2.95 20.10
C GLU A 241 -11.84 -4.28 19.78
N ALA A 242 -11.64 -5.16 20.77
CA ALA A 242 -10.95 -6.43 20.55
C ALA A 242 -11.78 -7.40 19.70
N LEU A 243 -13.10 -7.47 19.92
CA LEU A 243 -13.99 -8.24 19.05
C LEU A 243 -14.05 -7.64 17.65
N MET A 244 -14.02 -6.31 17.54
CA MET A 244 -13.99 -5.62 16.26
C MET A 244 -12.73 -5.99 15.48
N ASP A 245 -11.56 -5.91 16.10
CA ASP A 245 -10.27 -6.29 15.50
C ASP A 245 -10.25 -7.75 15.04
N GLN A 246 -10.88 -8.66 15.78
CA GLN A 246 -11.00 -10.08 15.40
C GLN A 246 -11.87 -10.31 14.15
N LEU A 247 -12.82 -9.42 13.88
CA LEU A 247 -13.79 -9.56 12.80
C LEU A 247 -13.39 -8.82 11.51
N LEU A 248 -12.39 -7.94 11.58
CA LEU A 248 -11.78 -7.34 10.39
C LEU A 248 -11.03 -8.40 9.58
N SER A 249 -10.94 -8.19 8.26
CA SER A 249 -10.16 -9.05 7.37
C SER A 249 -8.67 -9.11 7.73
N THR A 250 -8.16 -8.14 8.50
CA THR A 250 -6.77 -8.05 8.96
C THR A 250 -6.47 -8.85 10.25
N SER A 251 -7.47 -9.49 10.86
CA SER A 251 -7.35 -10.17 12.16
C SER A 251 -6.37 -11.36 12.18
N GLY A 252 -6.17 -11.99 11.02
CA GLY A 252 -5.26 -13.14 10.86
C GLY A 252 -3.82 -12.76 10.50
N LEU A 253 -3.52 -11.47 10.36
CA LEU A 253 -2.19 -10.99 10.03
C LEU A 253 -1.26 -11.10 11.24
N ARG A 254 0.01 -11.38 11.01
CA ARG A 254 1.06 -11.37 12.03
C ARG A 254 1.17 -10.00 12.71
N VAL A 255 0.99 -8.94 11.93
CA VAL A 255 0.89 -7.56 12.40
C VAL A 255 -0.22 -6.90 11.57
N SER A 256 -1.30 -6.52 12.22
CA SER A 256 -2.48 -5.98 11.55
C SER A 256 -2.33 -4.50 11.19
N ASP A 257 -1.69 -3.73 12.07
CA ASP A 257 -1.57 -2.28 11.93
C ASP A 257 -0.25 -1.88 11.23
N PRO A 258 -0.32 -1.09 10.14
CA PRO A 258 0.88 -0.64 9.46
C PRO A 258 1.65 0.41 10.27
N ASP A 259 2.93 0.16 10.50
CA ASP A 259 3.87 1.13 11.08
C ASP A 259 4.31 2.19 10.05
N LEU A 260 4.32 1.79 8.77
CA LEU A 260 4.74 2.63 7.65
C LEU A 260 3.78 2.46 6.48
N MET A 261 3.28 3.58 5.95
CA MET A 261 2.51 3.60 4.72
C MET A 261 3.28 4.30 3.61
N ILE A 262 3.42 3.63 2.47
CA ILE A 262 4.07 4.13 1.26
C ILE A 262 3.01 4.34 0.20
N ARG A 263 2.93 5.54 -0.37
CA ARG A 263 2.11 5.83 -1.54
C ARG A 263 2.94 6.54 -2.60
N THR A 264 3.00 5.99 -3.81
CA THR A 264 3.65 6.63 -4.97
C THR A 264 2.64 7.48 -5.75
N GLY A 265 3.05 8.15 -6.83
CA GLY A 265 2.12 8.86 -7.72
C GLY A 265 1.82 10.33 -7.37
N GLY A 266 2.39 10.88 -6.28
CA GLY A 266 2.47 12.33 -6.03
C GLY A 266 1.20 13.02 -5.51
N ASP A 267 0.05 12.35 -5.50
CA ASP A 267 -1.17 12.88 -4.90
C ASP A 267 -1.13 12.67 -3.36
N GLN A 268 -0.99 13.75 -2.59
CA GLN A 268 -1.10 13.73 -1.14
C GLN A 268 -2.57 13.54 -0.74
N ARG A 269 -2.94 12.33 -0.30
CA ARG A 269 -4.25 12.08 0.32
C ARG A 269 -4.05 11.36 1.64
N GLU A 270 -4.38 12.04 2.72
CA GLU A 270 -4.12 11.60 4.10
C GLU A 270 -5.14 10.60 4.66
N GLN A 271 -5.91 9.91 3.82
CA GLN A 271 -6.99 9.05 4.31
C GLN A 271 -6.92 7.65 3.71
N LEU A 272 -6.65 6.67 4.57
CA LEU A 272 -6.92 5.24 4.34
C LEU A 272 -8.39 4.96 3.97
N LEU A 273 -9.28 5.91 4.26
CA LEU A 273 -10.71 5.88 3.93
C LEU A 273 -11.07 6.39 2.53
N ASP A 274 -10.14 7.05 1.82
CA ASP A 274 -10.42 7.80 0.57
C ASP A 274 -9.50 7.37 -0.60
N MET A 275 -8.92 6.17 -0.50
CA MET A 275 -7.74 5.77 -1.28
C MET A 275 -7.93 5.61 -2.79
N ALA A 276 -9.16 5.73 -3.32
CA ALA A 276 -9.41 5.36 -4.71
C ALA A 276 -10.24 6.35 -5.54
N ASN A 277 -10.30 7.61 -5.14
CA ASN A 277 -10.78 8.65 -6.04
C ASN A 277 -9.72 9.01 -7.09
N VAL A 278 -9.34 8.15 -8.05
CA VAL A 278 -8.53 8.64 -9.19
C VAL A 278 -9.49 9.46 -10.08
N PRO A 279 -9.43 10.81 -10.12
CA PRO A 279 -10.23 11.55 -11.08
C PRO A 279 -9.76 11.19 -12.50
N HIS A 280 -10.75 11.15 -13.41
CA HIS A 280 -10.67 10.71 -14.80
C HIS A 280 -9.47 11.25 -15.59
#